data_AF-A0A5S9PGB7-F1
#
_entry.id   AF-A0A5S9PGB7-F1
#
_cell.length_a   1.000
_cell.length_b   1.000
_cell.length_c   1.000
_cell.angle_alpha   90.00
_cell.angle_beta   90.00
_cell.angle_gamma   90.00
#
_symmetry.space_group_name_H-M   'P 1'
#
loop_
_entity.id
_entity.type
_entity.pdbx_description
1 polymer ?
#
loop_
_entity_poly.entity_id
_entity_poly.type
_entity_poly.pdbx_seq_one_letter_code
_entity_poly.pdbx_strand_id
1 'polypeptide(L)'
;MARHDASDLAHRLSRQAEAVCRHYLSAGRKQGNYWQVGDARNNPGRSMFVRLKDSPKGLAGKFTDAATGEHGDLLDVIREALGLIDFADVAEEARSFLSIPHPEPEPAQKRHATAPAPSGSAEAARRLFAISQPIGGTLVETYLRNRGITALHGTGNLRFHPRCYYKPDEHSPTETWPAMVAAVTDLADRITGTHRTWLAPDGSGKAPIDVQRKAMGDLLGHAVRFGLSGDVLAAGEGIESVLSAREVMPGMSAAAALSAAHLAAIQFHDPLRRLYVVRDNDRAGDGARNTLIERANAVGIEAIALSPMLGDFNEDLRTFGRDALMAHIRVQLVPQDVARFMLLAA
;
A
#
# COMPACT_ATOMS: atom_id res chain seq x y z
N MET A 1 13.28 -25.46 30.22
CA MET A 1 13.79 -24.16 30.71
C MET A 1 14.12 -23.17 29.58
N ALA A 2 14.73 -23.58 28.46
CA ALA A 2 15.12 -22.67 27.36
C ALA A 2 13.98 -21.87 26.69
N ARG A 3 12.77 -22.41 26.58
CA ARG A 3 11.65 -21.77 25.87
C ARG A 3 11.03 -20.57 26.63
N HIS A 4 11.13 -20.57 27.96
CA HIS A 4 10.68 -19.45 28.79
C HIS A 4 11.68 -18.28 28.75
N ASP A 5 12.98 -18.58 28.64
CA ASP A 5 14.04 -17.57 28.54
C ASP A 5 14.02 -16.84 27.20
N ALA A 6 13.83 -17.56 26.09
CA ALA A 6 13.69 -16.96 24.75
C ALA A 6 12.49 -16.01 24.65
N SER A 7 11.34 -16.42 25.21
CA SER A 7 10.13 -15.58 25.19
C SER A 7 10.27 -14.33 26.07
N ASP A 8 10.97 -14.43 27.20
CA ASP A 8 11.26 -13.28 28.06
C ASP A 8 12.21 -12.30 27.37
N LEU A 9 13.29 -12.79 26.75
CA LEU A 9 14.23 -11.98 25.99
C LEU A 9 13.53 -11.26 24.83
N ALA A 10 12.72 -11.97 24.04
CA ALA A 10 11.96 -11.36 22.95
C ALA A 10 11.00 -10.26 23.45
N HIS A 11 10.33 -10.49 24.58
CA HIS A 11 9.45 -9.50 25.19
C HIS A 11 10.23 -8.28 25.70
N ARG A 12 11.36 -8.47 26.37
CA ARG A 12 12.21 -7.38 26.85
C ARG A 12 12.79 -6.55 25.69
N LEU A 13 13.27 -7.22 24.63
CA LEU A 13 13.71 -6.56 23.40
C LEU A 13 12.58 -5.76 22.75
N SER A 14 11.35 -6.27 22.71
CA SER A 14 10.22 -5.55 22.10
C SER A 14 9.90 -4.22 22.78
N ARG A 15 10.16 -4.09 24.10
CA ARG A 15 10.00 -2.83 24.83
C ARG A 15 11.04 -1.78 24.42
N GLN A 16 12.14 -2.21 23.81
CA GLN A 16 13.23 -1.37 23.30
C GLN A 16 13.40 -1.52 21.78
N ALA A 17 12.34 -1.89 21.05
CA ALA A 17 12.41 -2.26 19.64
C ALA A 17 13.12 -1.20 18.76
N GLU A 18 12.90 0.09 19.01
CA GLU A 18 13.58 1.15 18.25
C GLU A 18 15.08 1.20 18.53
N ALA A 19 15.50 1.00 19.78
CA ALA A 19 16.91 0.96 20.15
C ALA A 19 17.61 -0.26 19.53
N VAL A 20 16.95 -1.42 19.56
CA VAL A 20 17.45 -2.65 18.90
C VAL A 20 17.67 -2.40 17.41
N CYS A 21 16.67 -1.80 16.74
CA CYS A 21 16.79 -1.50 15.32
C CYS A 21 17.89 -0.48 15.02
N ARG A 22 18.08 0.54 15.85
CA ARG A 22 19.18 1.51 15.67
C ARG A 22 20.55 0.86 15.80
N HIS A 23 20.67 -0.15 16.66
CA HIS A 23 21.93 -0.83 16.92
C HIS A 23 22.28 -1.85 15.82
N TYR A 24 21.36 -2.79 15.53
CA TYR A 24 21.63 -3.89 14.60
C TYR A 24 21.20 -3.61 13.15
N LEU A 25 20.27 -2.68 12.94
CA LEU A 25 19.69 -2.35 11.63
C LEU A 25 19.96 -0.88 11.25
N SER A 26 21.20 -0.42 11.45
CA SER A 26 21.63 0.97 11.27
C SER A 26 21.52 1.52 9.83
N ALA A 27 21.49 0.66 8.81
CA ALA A 27 21.20 1.04 7.43
C ALA A 27 19.71 1.34 7.18
N GLY A 28 18.85 0.97 8.14
CA GLY A 28 17.44 1.27 8.14
C GLY A 28 17.10 2.64 8.73
N ARG A 29 15.81 2.98 8.71
CA ARG A 29 15.31 4.24 9.25
C ARG A 29 13.91 4.10 9.83
N LYS A 30 13.61 4.90 10.86
CA LYS A 30 12.27 5.00 11.44
C LYS A 30 11.29 5.66 10.46
N GLN A 31 10.12 5.05 10.31
CA GLN A 31 8.97 5.55 9.55
C GLN A 31 7.68 5.33 10.34
N GLY A 32 7.24 6.36 11.06
CA GLY A 32 6.07 6.28 11.91
C GLY A 32 6.27 5.25 13.04
N ASN A 33 5.42 4.22 13.08
CA ASN A 33 5.49 3.14 14.06
C ASN A 33 6.37 1.95 13.62
N TYR A 34 7.11 2.07 12.51
CA TYR A 34 7.92 1.00 11.95
C TYR A 34 9.37 1.43 11.74
N TRP A 35 10.29 0.48 11.74
CA TRP A 35 11.64 0.61 11.20
C TRP A 35 11.68 -0.03 9.82
N GLN A 36 12.09 0.70 8.79
CA GLN A 36 12.20 0.19 7.42
C GLN A 36 13.68 -0.02 7.06
N VAL A 37 14.03 -1.21 6.57
CA VAL A 37 15.39 -1.61 6.13
C VAL A 37 15.29 -2.61 4.97
N GLY A 38 16.40 -2.96 4.33
CA GLY A 38 16.42 -3.92 3.22
C GLY A 38 16.12 -5.35 3.68
N ASP A 39 16.83 -5.82 4.70
CA ASP A 39 16.66 -7.16 5.25
C ASP A 39 17.16 -7.23 6.70
N ALA A 40 17.06 -8.41 7.32
CA ALA A 40 17.53 -8.65 8.69
C ALA A 40 19.07 -8.63 8.82
N ARG A 41 19.81 -8.63 7.71
CA ARG A 41 21.28 -8.55 7.67
C ARG A 41 21.79 -7.11 7.57
N ASN A 42 20.92 -6.13 7.81
CA ASN A 42 21.22 -4.71 7.77
C ASN A 42 21.65 -4.20 6.38
N ASN A 43 21.22 -4.86 5.30
CA ASN A 43 21.41 -4.28 3.97
C ASN A 43 20.48 -3.07 3.78
N PRO A 44 20.93 -2.01 3.08
CA PRO A 44 20.08 -0.86 2.79
C PRO A 44 18.93 -1.28 1.87
N GLY A 45 17.72 -0.78 2.13
CA GLY A 45 16.56 -1.11 1.33
C GLY A 45 15.24 -0.75 2.03
N ARG A 46 14.14 -1.26 1.48
CA ARG A 46 12.77 -0.87 1.89
C ARG A 46 11.80 -2.04 2.03
N SER A 47 12.29 -3.27 1.91
CA SER A 47 11.51 -4.50 1.88
C SER A 47 11.13 -4.99 3.27
N MET A 48 11.99 -4.82 4.28
CA MET A 48 11.74 -5.28 5.64
C MET A 48 11.22 -4.18 6.56
N PHE A 49 10.20 -4.52 7.36
CA PHE A 49 9.56 -3.64 8.32
C PHE A 49 9.56 -4.26 9.71
N VAL A 50 10.16 -3.59 10.70
CA VAL A 50 10.08 -3.98 12.12
C VAL A 50 9.10 -3.08 12.84
N ARG A 51 8.18 -3.63 13.62
CA ARG A 51 7.22 -2.82 14.38
C ARG A 51 7.84 -2.26 15.66
N LEU A 52 7.76 -0.96 15.87
CA LEU A 52 8.37 -0.28 17.01
C LEU A 52 7.45 -0.12 18.23
N LYS A 53 6.13 -0.19 18.03
CA LYS A 53 5.12 -0.03 19.08
C LYS A 53 4.00 -1.04 18.92
N ASP A 54 3.39 -1.44 20.03
CA ASP A 54 2.18 -2.25 20.00
C ASP A 54 1.08 -1.54 19.20
N SER A 55 0.34 -2.32 18.41
CA SER A 55 -0.80 -1.81 17.67
C SER A 55 -1.88 -2.90 17.52
N PRO A 56 -3.10 -2.56 17.09
CA PRO A 56 -4.15 -3.55 16.83
C PRO A 56 -3.72 -4.67 15.87
N LYS A 57 -2.69 -4.42 15.04
CA LYS A 57 -2.17 -5.39 14.07
C LYS A 57 -1.16 -6.39 14.68
N GLY A 58 -0.88 -6.35 16.00
CA GLY A 58 0.16 -7.16 16.69
C GLY A 58 1.19 -6.39 17.55
N LEU A 59 2.05 -7.14 18.24
CA LEU A 59 3.04 -6.66 19.22
C LEU A 59 4.27 -5.99 18.59
N ALA A 60 4.92 -5.09 19.32
CA ALA A 60 6.23 -4.53 18.97
C ALA A 60 7.31 -5.62 18.83
N GLY A 61 8.36 -5.32 18.07
CA GLY A 61 9.50 -6.21 17.83
C GLY A 61 9.26 -7.29 16.78
N LYS A 62 8.05 -7.43 16.22
CA LYS A 62 7.80 -8.33 15.08
C LYS A 62 8.20 -7.67 13.77
N PHE A 63 8.88 -8.42 12.90
CA PHE A 63 9.26 -7.97 11.56
C PHE A 63 8.60 -8.78 10.45
N THR A 64 8.53 -8.18 9.26
CA THR A 64 8.12 -8.84 8.02
C THR A 64 8.91 -8.25 6.86
N ASP A 65 9.45 -9.12 6.01
CA ASP A 65 10.07 -8.77 4.74
C ASP A 65 9.06 -8.99 3.60
N ALA A 66 8.70 -7.92 2.90
CA ALA A 66 7.73 -7.95 1.81
C ALA A 66 8.30 -8.51 0.49
N ALA A 67 9.62 -8.58 0.33
CA ALA A 67 10.26 -9.14 -0.85
C ALA A 67 10.42 -10.66 -0.76
N THR A 68 10.72 -11.18 0.44
CA THR A 68 10.93 -12.63 0.66
C THR A 68 9.74 -13.33 1.32
N GLY A 69 8.87 -12.60 2.01
CA GLY A 69 7.78 -13.15 2.83
C GLY A 69 8.25 -13.63 4.22
N GLU A 70 9.53 -13.45 4.54
CA GLU A 70 10.08 -13.81 5.84
C GLU A 70 9.50 -12.96 6.97
N HIS A 71 9.35 -13.56 8.14
CA HIS A 71 8.82 -12.89 9.33
C HIS A 71 9.44 -13.51 10.58
N GLY A 72 9.55 -12.72 11.63
CA GLY A 72 10.20 -13.15 12.87
C GLY A 72 10.15 -12.07 13.95
N ASP A 73 11.06 -12.15 14.91
CA ASP A 73 11.23 -11.13 15.94
C ASP A 73 12.66 -10.63 16.11
N LEU A 74 12.89 -9.86 17.17
CA LEU A 74 14.17 -9.19 17.40
C LEU A 74 15.31 -10.17 17.72
N LEU A 75 15.03 -11.40 18.17
CA LEU A 75 16.08 -12.41 18.32
C LEU A 75 16.57 -12.89 16.95
N ASP A 76 15.64 -13.10 16.01
CA ASP A 76 15.99 -13.44 14.62
C ASP A 76 16.76 -12.29 13.95
N VAL A 77 16.40 -11.03 14.24
CA VAL A 77 17.16 -9.85 13.77
C VAL A 77 18.60 -9.86 14.29
N ILE A 78 18.81 -10.08 15.59
CA ILE A 78 20.17 -10.16 16.17
C ILE A 78 20.95 -11.30 15.51
N ARG A 79 20.32 -12.47 15.35
CA ARG A 79 20.92 -13.63 14.70
C ARG A 79 21.40 -13.31 13.29
N GLU A 80 20.53 -12.76 12.44
CA GLU A 80 20.85 -12.48 11.05
C GLU A 80 21.84 -11.31 10.88
N ALA A 81 21.69 -10.23 11.66
CA ALA A 81 22.55 -9.06 11.56
C ALA A 81 24.01 -9.36 11.94
N LEU A 82 24.22 -10.28 12.87
CA LEU A 82 25.55 -10.69 13.34
C LEU A 82 26.04 -12.01 12.73
N GLY A 83 25.21 -12.70 11.95
CA GLY A 83 25.54 -14.01 11.37
C GLY A 83 25.74 -15.12 12.41
N LEU A 84 25.03 -15.06 13.54
CA LEU A 84 25.13 -16.04 14.62
C LEU A 84 24.43 -17.35 14.23
N ILE A 85 25.05 -18.47 14.59
CA ILE A 85 24.53 -19.81 14.27
C ILE A 85 23.85 -20.42 15.49
N ASP A 86 24.48 -20.31 16.66
CA ASP A 86 23.98 -20.90 17.89
C ASP A 86 23.06 -19.96 18.67
N PHE A 87 21.96 -20.50 19.17
CA PHE A 87 21.00 -19.71 19.97
C PHE A 87 21.61 -19.20 21.28
N ALA A 88 22.63 -19.88 21.82
CA ALA A 88 23.33 -19.42 23.02
C ALA A 88 23.98 -18.05 22.80
N ASP A 89 24.62 -17.85 21.65
CA ASP A 89 25.26 -16.59 21.26
C ASP A 89 24.22 -15.49 21.05
N VAL A 90 23.08 -15.83 20.41
CA VAL A 90 21.96 -14.88 20.22
C VAL A 90 21.39 -14.43 21.57
N ALA A 91 21.23 -15.36 22.52
CA ALA A 91 20.73 -15.05 23.84
C ALA A 91 21.73 -14.26 24.68
N GLU A 92 23.03 -14.54 24.55
CA GLU A 92 24.09 -13.77 25.19
C GLU A 92 24.13 -12.33 24.66
N GLU A 93 24.08 -12.16 23.35
CA GLU A 93 24.04 -10.83 22.73
C GLU A 93 22.78 -10.06 23.11
N ALA A 94 21.61 -10.70 23.10
CA ALA A 94 20.37 -10.08 23.55
C ALA A 94 20.47 -9.60 25.01
N ARG A 95 21.11 -10.38 25.91
CA ARG A 95 21.36 -9.96 27.30
C ARG A 95 22.37 -8.83 27.39
N SER A 96 23.43 -8.86 26.57
CA SER A 96 24.42 -7.79 26.45
C SER A 96 23.75 -6.47 26.08
N PHE A 97 22.96 -6.47 25.00
CA PHE A 97 22.16 -5.31 24.58
C PHE A 97 21.25 -4.80 25.69
N LEU A 98 20.46 -5.68 26.31
CA LEU A 98 19.53 -5.31 27.38
C LEU A 98 20.21 -4.80 28.66
N SER A 99 21.53 -5.00 28.80
CA SER A 99 22.34 -4.49 29.92
C SER A 99 22.90 -3.09 29.65
N ILE A 100 22.81 -2.58 28.42
CA ILE A 100 23.20 -1.22 28.08
C ILE A 100 22.11 -0.24 28.57
N PRO A 101 22.47 0.85 29.29
CA PRO A 101 21.52 1.91 29.63
C PRO A 101 21.02 2.59 28.35
N HIS A 102 19.79 2.28 27.98
CA HIS A 102 19.10 2.96 26.89
C HIS A 102 18.31 4.13 27.46
N PRO A 103 18.32 5.33 26.81
CA PRO A 103 17.40 6.39 27.18
C PRO A 103 15.99 5.81 27.11
N GLU A 104 15.26 5.82 28.24
CA GLU A 104 13.87 5.38 28.25
C GLU A 104 13.10 6.20 27.21
N PRO A 105 12.26 5.57 26.37
CA PRO A 105 11.34 6.33 25.54
C PRO A 105 10.49 7.19 26.48
N GLU A 106 10.47 8.50 26.25
CA GLU A 106 9.75 9.45 27.11
C GLU A 106 8.36 8.88 27.45
N PRO A 107 8.01 8.73 28.74
CA PRO A 107 6.67 8.33 29.11
C PRO A 107 5.72 9.37 28.53
N ALA A 108 4.77 8.92 27.72
CA ALA A 108 3.76 9.78 27.12
C ALA A 108 3.08 10.57 28.24
N GLN A 109 3.45 11.85 28.37
CA GLN A 109 2.81 12.74 29.32
C GLN A 109 1.31 12.74 29.00
N LYS A 110 0.51 12.25 29.95
CA LYS A 110 -0.95 12.43 29.97
C LYS A 110 -1.24 13.92 30.05
N ARG A 111 -1.20 14.62 28.92
CA ARG A 111 -1.77 15.94 28.78
C ARG A 111 -3.21 15.76 28.33
N HIS A 112 -4.12 15.99 29.26
CA HIS A 112 -5.53 16.24 29.00
C HIS A 112 -5.67 17.53 28.16
N ALA A 113 -5.44 17.39 26.86
CA ALA A 113 -5.87 18.28 25.79
C ALA A 113 -5.97 17.36 24.57
N THR A 114 -7.11 17.37 23.87
CA THR A 114 -7.37 16.55 22.67
C THR A 114 -6.11 16.41 21.82
N ALA A 115 -5.43 15.27 21.95
CA ALA A 115 -4.19 15.02 21.25
C ALA A 115 -4.49 14.98 19.75
N PRO A 116 -3.65 15.59 18.89
CA PRO A 116 -3.74 15.39 17.46
C PRO A 116 -3.77 13.89 17.18
N ALA A 117 -4.73 13.43 16.38
CA ALA A 117 -4.81 12.02 16.00
C ALA A 117 -3.43 11.55 15.50
N PRO A 118 -2.94 10.37 15.90
CA PRO A 118 -1.61 9.90 15.52
C PRO A 118 -1.45 9.99 14.01
N SER A 119 -0.30 10.53 13.57
CA SER A 119 0.03 10.70 12.16
C SER A 119 -0.10 9.34 11.47
N GLY A 120 -1.07 9.20 10.56
CA GLY A 120 -1.36 7.93 9.89
C GLY A 120 -2.69 7.26 10.26
N SER A 121 -3.50 7.86 11.14
CA SER A 121 -4.83 7.33 11.50
C SER A 121 -5.87 7.46 10.38
N ALA A 122 -6.93 6.65 10.44
CA ALA A 122 -8.10 6.77 9.55
C ALA A 122 -8.81 8.13 9.69
N GLU A 123 -8.72 8.77 10.86
CA GLU A 123 -9.27 10.11 11.07
C GLU A 123 -8.47 11.18 10.32
N ALA A 124 -7.13 11.11 10.36
CA ALA A 124 -6.27 11.99 9.57
C ALA A 124 -6.53 11.83 8.07
N ALA A 125 -6.76 10.60 7.61
CA ALA A 125 -7.14 10.31 6.23
C ALA A 125 -8.47 10.97 5.84
N ARG A 126 -9.51 10.83 6.68
CA ARG A 126 -10.81 11.50 6.48
C ARG A 126 -10.69 13.01 6.41
N ARG A 127 -9.92 13.61 7.32
CA ARG A 127 -9.68 15.06 7.35
C ARG A 127 -8.98 15.51 6.06
N LEU A 128 -7.93 14.82 5.64
CA LEU A 128 -7.22 15.12 4.40
C LEU A 128 -8.15 15.04 3.18
N PHE A 129 -8.96 14.00 3.08
CA PHE A 129 -9.92 13.86 1.98
C PHE A 129 -10.98 14.97 1.99
N ALA A 130 -11.50 15.33 3.17
CA ALA A 130 -12.53 16.36 3.32
C ALA A 130 -12.05 17.76 2.92
N ILE A 131 -10.78 18.10 3.21
CA ILE A 131 -10.18 19.39 2.82
C ILE A 131 -9.66 19.40 1.36
N SER A 132 -9.82 18.29 0.63
CA SER A 132 -9.40 18.17 -0.77
C SER A 132 -10.58 18.40 -1.72
N GLN A 133 -10.33 19.06 -2.85
CA GLN A 133 -11.35 19.44 -3.82
C GLN A 133 -11.56 18.38 -4.91
N PRO A 134 -12.70 18.36 -5.62
CA PRO A 134 -12.90 17.52 -6.79
C PRO A 134 -11.79 17.69 -7.85
N ILE A 135 -11.54 16.67 -8.67
CA ILE A 135 -10.42 16.68 -9.63
C ILE A 135 -10.68 17.51 -10.89
N GLY A 136 -11.93 17.86 -11.20
CA GLY A 136 -12.29 18.60 -12.41
C GLY A 136 -11.65 19.98 -12.46
N GLY A 137 -11.00 20.32 -13.57
CA GLY A 137 -10.27 21.57 -13.77
C GLY A 137 -8.97 21.68 -12.96
N THR A 138 -8.42 20.57 -12.46
CA THR A 138 -7.23 20.57 -11.59
C THR A 138 -6.02 19.86 -12.23
N LEU A 139 -4.86 19.98 -11.60
CA LEU A 139 -3.64 19.25 -12.00
C LEU A 139 -3.82 17.72 -12.00
N VAL A 140 -4.75 17.18 -11.22
CA VAL A 140 -5.04 15.73 -11.25
C VAL A 140 -5.69 15.35 -12.57
N GLU A 141 -6.64 16.15 -13.07
CA GLU A 141 -7.26 15.91 -14.36
C GLU A 141 -6.22 16.04 -15.49
N THR A 142 -5.39 17.09 -15.47
CA THR A 142 -4.28 17.24 -16.42
C THR A 142 -3.35 16.03 -16.38
N TYR A 143 -2.95 15.59 -15.19
CA TYR A 143 -2.07 14.44 -15.00
C TYR A 143 -2.67 13.15 -15.57
N LEU A 144 -3.95 12.85 -15.28
CA LEU A 144 -4.62 11.65 -15.80
C LEU A 144 -4.79 11.70 -17.31
N ARG A 145 -5.14 12.86 -17.89
CA ARG A 145 -5.23 13.04 -19.34
C ARG A 145 -3.88 12.85 -20.04
N ASN A 146 -2.80 13.38 -19.47
CA ASN A 146 -1.42 13.14 -19.96
C ASN A 146 -1.00 11.67 -19.89
N ARG A 147 -1.69 10.88 -19.06
CA ARG A 147 -1.54 9.42 -18.94
C ARG A 147 -2.46 8.63 -19.86
N GLY A 148 -3.19 9.30 -20.76
CA GLY A 148 -4.17 8.70 -21.67
C GLY A 148 -5.52 8.37 -21.03
N ILE A 149 -5.71 8.70 -19.76
CA ILE A 149 -6.93 8.39 -19.00
C ILE A 149 -7.88 9.59 -19.11
N THR A 150 -8.95 9.42 -19.88
CA THR A 150 -9.91 10.50 -20.19
C THR A 150 -11.32 10.22 -19.65
N ALA A 151 -11.65 8.95 -19.41
CA ALA A 151 -12.89 8.49 -18.81
C ALA A 151 -12.91 8.72 -17.29
N LEU A 152 -13.10 9.97 -16.86
CA LEU A 152 -13.05 10.37 -15.45
C LEU A 152 -14.38 10.23 -14.69
N HIS A 153 -15.45 9.70 -15.30
CA HIS A 153 -16.72 9.48 -14.61
C HIS A 153 -16.58 8.42 -13.51
N GLY A 154 -17.29 8.58 -12.40
CA GLY A 154 -17.23 7.63 -11.27
C GLY A 154 -15.92 7.66 -10.48
N THR A 155 -15.09 8.71 -10.63
CA THR A 155 -13.83 8.91 -9.89
C THR A 155 -13.99 9.80 -8.65
N GLY A 156 -15.18 9.84 -8.02
CA GLY A 156 -15.46 10.70 -6.86
C GLY A 156 -14.57 10.46 -5.64
N ASN A 157 -13.93 9.29 -5.57
CA ASN A 157 -12.92 8.93 -4.58
C ASN A 157 -11.52 9.48 -4.89
N LEU A 158 -11.34 10.21 -6.00
CA LEU A 158 -10.16 11.01 -6.28
C LEU A 158 -10.46 12.48 -5.97
N ARG A 159 -9.51 13.12 -5.31
CA ARG A 159 -9.51 14.54 -4.97
C ARG A 159 -8.16 15.15 -5.29
N PHE A 160 -8.14 16.48 -5.34
CA PHE A 160 -6.95 17.27 -5.48
C PHE A 160 -6.68 18.08 -4.22
N HIS A 161 -5.42 18.12 -3.79
CA HIS A 161 -4.96 19.01 -2.74
C HIS A 161 -3.76 19.84 -3.25
N PRO A 162 -3.87 21.18 -3.35
CA PRO A 162 -2.83 22.01 -3.97
C PRO A 162 -1.55 22.12 -3.16
N ARG A 163 -1.62 21.94 -1.83
CA ARG A 163 -0.49 22.12 -0.90
C ARG A 163 -0.33 20.94 0.07
N CYS A 164 -0.32 19.72 -0.46
CA CYS A 164 -0.27 18.50 0.34
C CYS A 164 1.11 18.33 1.00
N TYR A 165 1.13 18.08 2.31
CA TYR A 165 2.37 17.95 3.06
C TYR A 165 3.20 16.74 2.63
N TYR A 166 4.47 16.98 2.35
CA TYR A 166 5.49 16.00 2.06
C TYR A 166 6.61 16.13 3.10
N LYS A 167 7.06 14.99 3.61
CA LYS A 167 8.17 14.92 4.55
C LYS A 167 8.97 13.64 4.23
N PRO A 168 10.19 13.76 3.65
CA PRO A 168 11.01 12.61 3.26
C PRO A 168 11.24 11.65 4.42
N ASP A 169 11.58 12.20 5.59
CA ASP A 169 11.84 11.48 6.83
C ASP A 169 11.46 12.34 8.05
N GLU A 170 11.63 11.82 9.27
CA GLU A 170 11.21 12.48 10.51
C GLU A 170 12.03 13.75 10.85
N HIS A 171 13.24 13.89 10.32
CA HIS A 171 14.16 15.00 10.59
C HIS A 171 14.18 16.04 9.46
N SER A 172 13.72 15.67 8.26
CA SER A 172 13.58 16.59 7.14
C SER A 172 12.52 17.68 7.37
N PRO A 173 12.69 18.89 6.80
CA PRO A 173 11.65 19.92 6.84
C PRO A 173 10.37 19.46 6.12
N THR A 174 9.23 20.04 6.52
CA THR A 174 7.96 19.75 5.83
C THR A 174 7.85 20.63 4.59
N GLU A 175 7.69 20.00 3.44
CA GLU A 175 7.42 20.64 2.16
C GLU A 175 5.94 20.53 1.80
N THR A 176 5.49 21.33 0.83
CA THR A 176 4.13 21.24 0.29
C THR A 176 4.14 21.09 -1.22
N TRP A 177 3.43 20.09 -1.72
CA TRP A 177 3.34 19.78 -3.15
C TRP A 177 1.88 19.56 -3.57
N PRO A 178 1.50 19.87 -4.82
CA PRO A 178 0.21 19.45 -5.35
C PRO A 178 0.09 17.93 -5.31
N ALA A 179 -1.08 17.39 -4.98
CA ALA A 179 -1.27 15.94 -4.90
C ALA A 179 -2.66 15.49 -5.35
N MET A 180 -2.68 14.33 -6.02
CA MET A 180 -3.86 13.49 -6.10
C MET A 180 -4.04 12.77 -4.76
N VAL A 181 -5.21 12.93 -4.14
CA VAL A 181 -5.62 12.25 -2.91
C VAL A 181 -6.72 11.26 -3.27
N ALA A 182 -6.46 9.97 -3.09
CA ALA A 182 -7.42 8.91 -3.32
C ALA A 182 -7.96 8.37 -1.99
N ALA A 183 -9.28 8.33 -1.82
CA ALA A 183 -9.92 7.70 -0.67
C ALA A 183 -9.88 6.18 -0.81
N VAL A 184 -9.47 5.52 0.27
CA VAL A 184 -9.55 4.07 0.45
C VAL A 184 -10.77 3.79 1.31
N THR A 185 -11.68 2.94 0.83
CA THR A 185 -12.96 2.68 1.48
C THR A 185 -13.17 1.21 1.81
N ASP A 186 -13.94 0.98 2.87
CA ASP A 186 -14.56 -0.32 3.15
C ASP A 186 -15.74 -0.58 2.21
N LEU A 187 -16.42 -1.73 2.38
CA LEU A 187 -17.58 -2.11 1.57
C LEU A 187 -18.84 -1.28 1.87
N ALA A 188 -18.83 -0.49 2.95
CA ALA A 188 -19.91 0.41 3.36
C ALA A 188 -19.57 1.88 3.01
N ASP A 189 -18.65 2.09 2.08
CA ASP A 189 -18.17 3.40 1.60
C ASP A 189 -17.57 4.31 2.69
N ARG A 190 -17.17 3.75 3.83
CA ARG A 190 -16.50 4.52 4.88
C ARG A 190 -15.03 4.67 4.50
N ILE A 191 -14.52 5.90 4.57
CA ILE A 191 -13.10 6.19 4.35
C ILE A 191 -12.28 5.63 5.52
N THR A 192 -11.51 4.60 5.22
CA THR A 192 -10.58 3.93 6.15
C THR A 192 -9.16 4.46 6.01
N GLY A 193 -8.81 4.98 4.82
CA GLY A 193 -7.49 5.50 4.53
C GLY A 193 -7.48 6.45 3.34
N THR A 194 -6.29 7.00 3.05
CA THR A 194 -6.05 7.81 1.85
C THR A 194 -4.69 7.50 1.28
N HIS A 195 -4.60 7.52 -0.04
CA HIS A 195 -3.36 7.46 -0.79
C HIS A 195 -3.06 8.82 -1.42
N ARG A 196 -1.83 9.31 -1.27
CA ARG A 196 -1.35 10.53 -1.92
C ARG A 196 -0.39 10.18 -3.03
N THR A 197 -0.58 10.77 -4.19
CA THR A 197 0.41 10.83 -5.27
C THR A 197 0.76 12.30 -5.47
N TRP A 198 1.97 12.72 -5.12
CA TRP A 198 2.41 14.09 -5.36
C TRP A 198 2.71 14.29 -6.84
N LEU A 199 2.29 15.43 -7.37
CA LEU A 199 2.33 15.76 -8.79
C LEU A 199 3.33 16.89 -9.03
N ALA A 200 3.95 16.87 -10.21
CA ALA A 200 4.70 18.02 -10.69
C ALA A 200 3.76 19.25 -10.81
N PRO A 201 4.20 20.47 -10.46
CA PRO A 201 3.35 21.66 -10.52
C PRO A 201 2.77 21.99 -11.89
N ASP A 202 3.37 21.47 -12.96
CA ASP A 202 2.92 21.60 -14.35
C ASP A 202 1.95 20.48 -14.79
N GLY A 203 1.70 19.48 -13.94
CA GLY A 203 0.87 18.32 -14.26
C GLY A 203 1.47 17.34 -15.27
N SER A 204 2.75 17.49 -15.64
CA SER A 204 3.44 16.63 -16.60
C SER A 204 3.64 15.20 -16.08
N GLY A 205 3.69 15.04 -14.75
CA GLY A 205 3.98 13.76 -14.13
C GLY A 205 3.88 13.78 -12.61
N LYS A 206 4.49 12.76 -12.00
CA LYS A 206 4.68 12.68 -10.55
C LYS A 206 5.74 13.70 -10.14
N ALA A 207 5.65 14.20 -8.91
CA ALA A 207 6.62 15.17 -8.39
C ALA A 207 8.06 14.59 -8.43
N PRO A 208 9.08 15.42 -8.71
CA PRO A 208 10.48 15.01 -8.73
C PRO A 208 11.05 14.87 -7.31
N ILE A 209 10.42 14.03 -6.49
CA ILE A 209 10.76 13.75 -5.09
C ILE A 209 10.97 12.25 -4.90
N ASP A 210 11.79 11.84 -3.92
CA ASP A 210 12.16 10.44 -3.69
C ASP A 210 10.95 9.53 -3.46
N VAL A 211 10.08 9.89 -2.50
CA VAL A 211 8.85 9.13 -2.22
C VAL A 211 7.65 9.83 -2.85
N GLN A 212 7.37 9.50 -4.10
CA GLN A 212 6.30 10.11 -4.90
C GLN A 212 4.88 9.74 -4.46
N ARG A 213 4.73 8.69 -3.64
CA ARG A 213 3.43 8.21 -3.16
C ARG A 213 3.47 7.76 -1.71
N LYS A 214 2.38 8.02 -0.96
CA LYS A 214 2.27 7.61 0.44
C LYS A 214 0.82 7.40 0.86
N ALA A 215 0.54 6.22 1.40
CA ALA A 215 -0.75 5.90 1.99
C ALA A 215 -0.76 6.15 3.51
N MET A 216 -1.96 6.30 4.07
CA MET A 216 -2.23 6.37 5.51
C MET A 216 -3.62 5.82 5.84
N GLY A 217 -3.85 5.49 7.10
CA GLY A 217 -5.09 4.87 7.58
C GLY A 217 -5.03 3.35 7.51
N ASP A 218 -6.22 2.73 7.52
CA ASP A 218 -6.35 1.29 7.38
C ASP A 218 -6.65 0.90 5.93
N LEU A 219 -5.77 0.09 5.35
CA LEU A 219 -5.75 -0.23 3.91
C LEU A 219 -6.03 -1.71 3.64
N LEU A 220 -5.81 -2.57 4.64
CA LEU A 220 -5.90 -4.01 4.45
C LEU A 220 -7.34 -4.41 4.14
N GLY A 221 -7.57 -5.08 3.01
CA GLY A 221 -8.91 -5.45 2.56
C GLY A 221 -9.72 -4.32 1.93
N HIS A 222 -9.17 -3.11 1.87
CA HIS A 222 -9.84 -1.92 1.36
C HIS A 222 -9.17 -1.44 0.07
N ALA A 223 -9.88 -0.62 -0.70
CA ALA A 223 -9.39 -0.14 -1.99
C ALA A 223 -9.93 1.24 -2.33
N VAL A 224 -9.29 1.90 -3.29
CA VAL A 224 -9.87 3.06 -3.99
C VAL A 224 -10.85 2.52 -5.02
N ARG A 225 -12.15 2.78 -4.83
CA ARG A 225 -13.22 2.25 -5.68
C ARG A 225 -13.69 3.27 -6.71
N PHE A 226 -13.98 2.81 -7.92
CA PHE A 226 -14.42 3.60 -9.07
C PHE A 226 -15.70 3.03 -9.67
N GLY A 227 -16.64 3.92 -9.98
CA GLY A 227 -17.97 3.52 -10.46
C GLY A 227 -18.85 2.92 -9.35
N LEU A 228 -20.00 2.39 -9.75
CA LEU A 228 -20.95 1.77 -8.83
C LEU A 228 -20.57 0.31 -8.57
N SER A 229 -20.80 -0.16 -7.35
CA SER A 229 -20.65 -1.59 -7.02
C SER A 229 -21.64 -2.44 -7.82
N GLY A 230 -21.18 -3.58 -8.34
CA GLY A 230 -21.99 -4.48 -9.17
C GLY A 230 -21.46 -5.91 -9.17
N ASP A 231 -22.07 -6.79 -9.94
CA ASP A 231 -21.72 -8.21 -10.03
C ASP A 231 -20.37 -8.51 -10.72
N VAL A 232 -19.75 -7.50 -11.33
CA VAL A 232 -18.44 -7.60 -11.99
C VAL A 232 -17.51 -6.49 -11.49
N LEU A 233 -16.28 -6.85 -11.11
CA LEU A 233 -15.26 -5.92 -10.61
C LEU A 233 -13.93 -6.13 -11.33
N ALA A 234 -13.29 -5.05 -11.76
CA ALA A 234 -11.87 -5.05 -12.14
C ALA A 234 -11.01 -4.55 -10.97
N ALA A 235 -10.11 -5.36 -10.44
CA ALA A 235 -9.24 -4.99 -9.32
C ALA A 235 -7.77 -5.11 -9.69
N GLY A 236 -6.97 -4.11 -9.33
CA GLY A 236 -5.54 -4.07 -9.58
C GLY A 236 -4.75 -3.29 -8.52
N GLU A 237 -3.45 -3.18 -8.71
CA GLU A 237 -2.57 -2.50 -7.74
C GLU A 237 -2.61 -0.98 -7.89
N GLY A 238 -2.27 -0.49 -9.09
CA GLY A 238 -2.14 0.95 -9.37
C GLY A 238 -3.47 1.63 -9.69
N ILE A 239 -3.63 2.88 -9.25
CA ILE A 239 -4.76 3.74 -9.66
C ILE A 239 -4.72 3.94 -11.18
N GLU A 240 -3.53 4.24 -11.72
CA GLU A 240 -3.32 4.47 -13.13
C GLU A 240 -3.61 3.21 -13.96
N SER A 241 -3.06 2.04 -13.60
CA SER A 241 -3.31 0.77 -14.31
C SER A 241 -4.80 0.41 -14.32
N VAL A 242 -5.47 0.50 -13.18
CA VAL A 242 -6.90 0.18 -13.05
C VAL A 242 -7.77 1.13 -13.87
N LEU A 243 -7.47 2.44 -13.84
CA LEU A 243 -8.19 3.42 -14.64
C LEU A 243 -7.90 3.26 -16.14
N SER A 244 -6.69 2.85 -16.53
CA SER A 244 -6.36 2.54 -17.92
C SER A 244 -7.15 1.35 -18.45
N ALA A 245 -7.32 0.28 -17.67
CA ALA A 245 -8.24 -0.81 -18.05
C ALA A 245 -9.70 -0.32 -18.13
N ARG A 246 -10.13 0.53 -17.19
CA ARG A 246 -11.49 1.09 -17.17
C ARG A 246 -11.78 2.07 -18.31
N GLU A 247 -10.75 2.70 -18.91
CA GLU A 247 -10.87 3.57 -20.10
C GLU A 247 -11.57 2.87 -21.27
N VAL A 248 -11.37 1.56 -21.41
CA VAL A 248 -11.99 0.72 -22.45
C VAL A 248 -13.16 -0.11 -21.93
N MET A 249 -13.50 0.02 -20.64
CA MET A 249 -14.64 -0.64 -19.97
C MET A 249 -15.40 0.36 -19.07
N PRO A 250 -15.89 1.50 -19.61
CA PRO A 250 -16.32 2.65 -18.81
C PRO A 250 -17.47 2.36 -17.82
N GLY A 251 -18.29 1.33 -18.05
CA GLY A 251 -19.37 0.92 -17.17
C GLY A 251 -18.97 -0.08 -16.08
N MET A 252 -17.76 -0.64 -16.12
CA MET A 252 -17.32 -1.66 -15.17
C MET A 252 -16.89 -1.01 -13.85
N SER A 253 -17.31 -1.60 -12.73
CA SER A 253 -16.78 -1.25 -11.40
C SER A 253 -15.30 -1.57 -11.33
N ALA A 254 -14.52 -0.72 -10.69
CA ALA A 254 -13.09 -0.95 -10.56
C ALA A 254 -12.53 -0.59 -9.18
N ALA A 255 -11.42 -1.22 -8.79
CA ALA A 255 -10.78 -1.01 -7.51
C ALA A 255 -9.25 -1.04 -7.61
N ALA A 256 -8.59 -0.01 -7.07
CA ALA A 256 -7.13 0.02 -6.91
C ALA A 256 -6.74 -0.23 -5.45
N ALA A 257 -6.01 -1.31 -5.20
CA ALA A 257 -5.62 -1.74 -3.86
C ALA A 257 -4.30 -1.13 -3.37
N LEU A 258 -3.60 -0.38 -4.23
CA LEU A 258 -2.38 0.41 -3.94
C LEU A 258 -1.08 -0.40 -3.76
N SER A 259 -1.15 -1.74 -3.75
CA SER A 259 0.00 -2.65 -3.76
C SER A 259 -0.47 -4.10 -3.97
N ALA A 260 0.45 -4.97 -4.42
CA ALA A 260 0.27 -6.42 -4.53
C ALA A 260 -0.32 -7.06 -3.26
N ALA A 261 0.25 -6.76 -2.09
CA ALA A 261 -0.19 -7.33 -0.82
C ALA A 261 -1.63 -6.93 -0.46
N HIS A 262 -2.00 -5.66 -0.65
CA HIS A 262 -3.38 -5.22 -0.44
C HIS A 262 -4.33 -5.76 -1.50
N LEU A 263 -3.88 -5.93 -2.75
CA LEU A 263 -4.68 -6.54 -3.82
C LEU A 263 -5.03 -7.99 -3.45
N ALA A 264 -4.04 -8.76 -3.02
CA ALA A 264 -4.24 -10.12 -2.52
C ALA A 264 -5.20 -10.20 -1.32
N ALA A 265 -5.34 -9.11 -0.55
CA ALA A 265 -6.17 -9.02 0.64
C ALA A 265 -7.55 -8.36 0.41
N ILE A 266 -7.84 -7.81 -0.78
CA ILE A 266 -9.06 -7.01 -1.04
C ILE A 266 -10.35 -7.77 -0.64
N GLN A 267 -11.30 -7.06 -0.03
CA GLN A 267 -12.60 -7.62 0.31
C GLN A 267 -13.57 -7.59 -0.88
N PHE A 268 -14.37 -8.65 -0.98
CA PHE A 268 -15.43 -8.80 -1.97
C PHE A 268 -16.76 -8.36 -1.37
N HIS A 269 -17.55 -7.62 -2.13
CA HIS A 269 -18.94 -7.31 -1.78
C HIS A 269 -19.86 -8.44 -2.23
N ASP A 270 -20.96 -8.63 -1.50
CA ASP A 270 -21.87 -9.77 -1.65
C ASP A 270 -22.39 -10.07 -3.07
N PRO A 271 -22.76 -9.09 -3.92
CA PRO A 271 -23.27 -9.40 -5.24
C PRO A 271 -22.17 -9.76 -6.25
N LEU A 272 -20.89 -9.73 -5.88
CA LEU A 272 -19.78 -10.00 -6.81
C LEU A 272 -19.86 -11.45 -7.30
N ARG A 273 -19.86 -11.62 -8.62
CA ARG A 273 -19.85 -12.91 -9.31
C ARG A 273 -18.59 -13.12 -10.13
N ARG A 274 -18.01 -12.04 -10.66
CA ARG A 274 -16.80 -12.11 -11.46
C ARG A 274 -15.80 -11.02 -11.11
N LEU A 275 -14.54 -11.43 -10.99
CA LEU A 275 -13.41 -10.59 -10.68
C LEU A 275 -12.39 -10.63 -11.82
N TYR A 276 -12.15 -9.49 -12.46
CA TYR A 276 -11.02 -9.31 -13.35
C TYR A 276 -9.82 -8.78 -12.56
N VAL A 277 -8.74 -9.56 -12.51
CA VAL A 277 -7.50 -9.16 -11.85
C VAL A 277 -6.63 -8.42 -12.86
N VAL A 278 -6.62 -7.09 -12.78
CA VAL A 278 -5.76 -6.20 -13.55
C VAL A 278 -4.35 -6.27 -12.95
N ARG A 279 -3.55 -7.23 -13.43
CA ARG A 279 -2.19 -7.43 -12.92
C ARG A 279 -1.20 -6.49 -13.60
N ASP A 280 -0.19 -6.05 -12.86
CA ASP A 280 1.05 -5.55 -13.45
C ASP A 280 1.93 -6.75 -13.81
N ASN A 281 2.78 -6.62 -14.84
CA ASN A 281 3.57 -7.71 -15.41
C ASN A 281 4.91 -7.88 -14.68
N ASP A 282 4.83 -8.17 -13.38
CA ASP A 282 5.98 -8.45 -12.53
C ASP A 282 5.70 -9.60 -11.53
N ARG A 283 6.73 -10.01 -10.77
CA ARG A 283 6.62 -11.11 -9.80
C ARG A 283 5.61 -10.83 -8.68
N ALA A 284 5.49 -9.57 -8.25
CA ALA A 284 4.58 -9.20 -7.17
C ALA A 284 3.13 -9.29 -7.67
N GLY A 285 2.86 -8.81 -8.88
CA GLY A 285 1.58 -8.91 -9.57
C GLY A 285 1.16 -10.35 -9.80
N ASP A 286 2.09 -11.24 -10.17
CA ASP A 286 1.82 -12.68 -10.30
C ASP A 286 1.43 -13.33 -8.96
N GLY A 287 2.14 -13.01 -7.89
CA GLY A 287 1.82 -13.50 -6.54
C GLY A 287 0.47 -13.00 -6.03
N ALA A 288 0.18 -11.71 -6.23
CA ALA A 288 -1.10 -11.11 -5.87
C ALA A 288 -2.26 -11.74 -6.65
N ARG A 289 -2.09 -11.93 -7.96
CA ARG A 289 -3.05 -12.61 -8.83
C ARG A 289 -3.37 -14.01 -8.31
N ASN A 290 -2.36 -14.84 -8.06
CA ASN A 290 -2.58 -16.23 -7.64
C ASN A 290 -3.38 -16.30 -6.34
N THR A 291 -2.94 -15.54 -5.32
CA THR A 291 -3.62 -15.47 -4.02
C THR A 291 -5.07 -14.99 -4.15
N LEU A 292 -5.29 -13.98 -5.00
CA LEU A 292 -6.61 -13.40 -5.19
C LEU A 292 -7.56 -14.34 -5.94
N ILE A 293 -7.06 -15.05 -6.95
CA ILE A 293 -7.82 -16.08 -7.69
C ILE A 293 -8.23 -17.22 -6.74
N GLU A 294 -7.29 -17.73 -5.93
CA GLU A 294 -7.58 -18.79 -4.95
C GLU A 294 -8.67 -18.36 -3.97
N ARG A 295 -8.56 -17.16 -3.40
CA ARG A 295 -9.57 -16.61 -2.48
C ARG A 295 -10.93 -16.40 -3.13
N ALA A 296 -10.97 -15.88 -4.35
CA ALA A 296 -12.21 -15.63 -5.08
C ALA A 296 -12.93 -16.95 -5.41
N ASN A 297 -12.19 -17.93 -5.92
CA ASN A 297 -12.73 -19.25 -6.24
C ASN A 297 -13.26 -19.97 -5.00
N ALA A 298 -12.60 -19.83 -3.84
CA ALA A 298 -13.04 -20.43 -2.58
C ALA A 298 -14.42 -19.92 -2.10
N VAL A 299 -14.86 -18.76 -2.58
CA VAL A 299 -16.18 -18.18 -2.27
C VAL A 299 -17.12 -18.16 -3.49
N GLY A 300 -16.77 -18.87 -4.57
CA GLY A 300 -17.62 -19.01 -5.77
C GLY A 300 -17.64 -17.77 -6.68
N ILE A 301 -16.61 -16.92 -6.63
CA ILE A 301 -16.41 -15.79 -7.55
C ILE A 301 -15.48 -16.24 -8.67
N GLU A 302 -15.93 -16.10 -9.92
CA GLU A 302 -15.11 -16.39 -11.10
C GLU A 302 -13.99 -15.34 -11.24
N ALA A 303 -12.73 -15.74 -11.05
CA ALA A 303 -11.60 -14.83 -11.15
C ALA A 303 -10.78 -15.05 -12.44
N ILE A 304 -10.60 -13.99 -13.22
CA ILE A 304 -9.92 -14.00 -14.52
C ILE A 304 -8.81 -12.95 -14.51
N ALA A 305 -7.60 -13.32 -14.90
CA ALA A 305 -6.50 -12.37 -15.00
C ALA A 305 -6.57 -11.58 -16.31
N LEU A 306 -6.39 -10.26 -16.21
CA LEU A 306 -6.11 -9.38 -17.34
C LEU A 306 -4.63 -9.05 -17.33
N SER A 307 -3.93 -9.38 -18.41
CA SER A 307 -2.50 -9.13 -18.57
C SER A 307 -2.26 -7.96 -19.53
N PRO A 308 -1.35 -7.04 -19.22
CA PRO A 308 -0.90 -6.02 -20.16
C PRO A 308 0.00 -6.64 -21.25
N MET A 309 0.26 -5.89 -22.32
CA MET A 309 1.21 -6.23 -23.37
C MET A 309 2.66 -5.91 -22.93
N LEU A 310 2.83 -4.83 -22.17
CA LEU A 310 4.12 -4.38 -21.61
C LEU A 310 4.20 -4.63 -20.10
N GLY A 311 4.66 -3.63 -19.32
CA GLY A 311 4.79 -3.70 -17.87
C GLY A 311 3.46 -3.50 -17.15
N ASP A 312 2.67 -2.52 -17.56
CA ASP A 312 1.36 -2.24 -16.96
C ASP A 312 0.34 -1.67 -17.98
N PHE A 313 -0.94 -1.64 -17.61
CA PHE A 313 -2.01 -1.16 -18.47
C PHE A 313 -1.91 0.34 -18.79
N ASN A 314 -1.24 1.14 -17.96
CA ASN A 314 -1.01 2.55 -18.26
C ASN A 314 0.09 2.74 -19.30
N GLU A 315 1.14 1.94 -19.23
CA GLU A 315 2.19 1.87 -20.26
C GLU A 315 1.59 1.46 -21.61
N ASP A 316 0.75 0.44 -21.63
CA ASP A 316 0.04 0.01 -22.84
C ASP A 316 -0.83 1.14 -23.42
N LEU A 317 -1.66 1.78 -22.58
CA LEU A 317 -2.55 2.85 -23.02
C LEU A 317 -1.77 4.02 -23.64
N ARG A 318 -0.63 4.38 -23.04
CA ARG A 318 0.19 5.50 -23.51
C ARG A 318 1.00 5.17 -24.76
N THR A 319 1.38 3.90 -24.92
CA THR A 319 2.25 3.46 -26.03
C THR A 319 1.44 3.12 -27.27
N PHE A 320 0.33 2.39 -27.11
CA PHE A 320 -0.45 1.87 -28.24
C PHE A 320 -1.80 2.55 -28.43
N GLY A 321 -2.22 3.38 -27.47
CA GLY A 321 -3.49 4.08 -27.51
C GLY A 321 -4.69 3.20 -27.13
N ARG A 322 -5.86 3.83 -27.09
CA ARG A 322 -7.11 3.25 -26.59
C ARG A 322 -7.59 2.04 -27.40
N ASP A 323 -7.50 2.11 -28.73
CA ASP A 323 -8.07 1.06 -29.60
C ASP A 323 -7.28 -0.25 -29.53
N ALA A 324 -5.94 -0.16 -29.49
CA ALA A 324 -5.08 -1.32 -29.28
C ALA A 324 -5.31 -1.95 -27.90
N LEU A 325 -5.41 -1.12 -26.85
CA LEU A 325 -5.74 -1.59 -25.50
C LEU A 325 -7.10 -2.29 -25.45
N MET A 326 -8.10 -1.72 -26.13
CA MET A 326 -9.44 -2.30 -26.22
C MET A 326 -9.40 -3.66 -26.91
N ALA A 327 -8.73 -3.77 -28.06
CA ALA A 327 -8.59 -5.04 -28.78
C ALA A 327 -7.91 -6.11 -27.93
N HIS A 328 -6.87 -5.73 -27.18
CA HIS A 328 -6.11 -6.62 -26.29
C HIS A 328 -6.92 -7.10 -25.08
N ILE A 329 -7.69 -6.21 -24.42
CA ILE A 329 -8.54 -6.61 -23.29
C ILE A 329 -9.75 -7.41 -23.77
N ARG A 330 -10.31 -7.10 -24.94
CA ARG A 330 -11.52 -7.75 -25.47
C ARG A 330 -11.40 -9.27 -25.57
N VAL A 331 -10.23 -9.78 -25.95
CA VAL A 331 -10.00 -11.23 -26.09
C VAL A 331 -9.78 -11.95 -24.74
N GLN A 332 -9.60 -11.19 -23.65
CA GLN A 332 -9.39 -11.71 -22.31
C GLN A 332 -10.67 -11.70 -21.45
N LEU A 333 -11.67 -10.89 -21.83
CA LEU A 333 -12.97 -10.85 -21.17
C LEU A 333 -13.86 -12.02 -21.60
N VAL A 334 -14.79 -12.42 -20.72
CA VAL A 334 -15.85 -13.34 -21.14
C VAL A 334 -16.80 -12.62 -22.13
N PRO A 335 -17.38 -13.34 -23.11
CA PRO A 335 -18.21 -12.72 -24.14
C PRO A 335 -19.37 -11.86 -23.61
N GLN A 336 -20.00 -12.26 -22.50
CA GLN A 336 -21.09 -11.50 -21.88
C GLN A 336 -20.63 -10.13 -21.39
N ASP A 337 -19.41 -10.02 -20.87
CA ASP A 337 -18.87 -8.77 -20.34
C ASP A 337 -18.31 -7.87 -21.43
N VAL A 338 -17.80 -8.43 -22.54
CA VAL A 338 -17.52 -7.65 -23.75
C VAL A 338 -18.78 -6.92 -24.19
N ALA A 339 -19.91 -7.65 -24.29
CA ALA A 339 -21.18 -7.06 -24.70
C ALA A 339 -21.68 -5.98 -23.74
N ARG A 340 -21.52 -6.19 -22.43
CA ARG A 340 -21.99 -5.28 -21.39
C ARG A 340 -21.14 -4.03 -21.21
N PHE A 341 -19.81 -4.14 -21.30
CA PHE A 341 -18.91 -3.08 -20.88
C PHE A 341 -18.10 -2.44 -22.01
N MET A 342 -18.00 -3.07 -23.19
CA MET A 342 -17.21 -2.53 -24.32
C MET A 342 -18.07 -2.09 -25.51
N LEU A 343 -19.27 -2.64 -25.70
CA LEU A 343 -20.10 -2.34 -26.88
C LEU A 343 -21.02 -1.11 -26.74
N LEU A 344 -21.02 -0.43 -25.59
CA LEU A 344 -21.89 0.74 -25.32
C LEU A 344 -21.21 2.11 -25.54
N ALA A 345 -20.11 2.16 -26.29
CA ALA A 345 -19.43 3.42 -26.63
C ALA A 345 -19.58 3.77 -28.12
N ALA A 346 -20.79 3.61 -28.67
CA ALA A 346 -21.15 4.07 -30.01
C ALA A 346 -21.83 5.44 -29.94
#